data_AF-A0AAV5BWL1-F1
#
_entry.id   AF-A0AAV5BWL1-F1
#
_cell.length_a   1.000
_cell.length_b   1.000
_cell.length_c   1.000
_cell.angle_alpha   90.00
_cell.angle_beta   90.00
_cell.angle_gamma   90.00
#
_symmetry.space_group_name_H-M   'P 1'
#
loop_
_entity.id
_entity.type
_entity.pdbx_description
1 polymer ?
#
loop_
_entity_poly.entity_id
_entity_poly.type
_entity_poly.pdbx_seq_one_letter_code
_entity_poly.pdbx_strand_id
1 'polypeptide(L)'
;MKSCKILGYNLPKGTMVLVNAWAIVRDPRYWEDSEEFKPERFESGTINFRGTDFEYIPFGAERRMWPGVAFAESTMEIVLAALLYHFDWSSLVG
;
A
#
# COMPACT_ATOMS: atom_id res chain seq x y z
N MET A 1 18.40 17.40 7.24
CA MET A 1 18.10 16.40 8.30
C MET A 1 19.00 16.65 9.50
N LYS A 2 18.49 16.43 10.71
CA LYS A 2 19.24 16.51 11.98
C LYS A 2 19.41 15.10 12.55
N SER A 3 20.34 14.91 13.47
CA SER A 3 20.35 13.70 14.29
C SER A 3 19.09 13.63 15.15
N CYS A 4 18.59 12.42 15.38
CA CYS A 4 17.41 12.19 16.21
C CYS A 4 17.47 10.83 16.91
N LYS A 5 16.48 10.54 17.75
CA LYS A 5 16.31 9.25 18.42
C LYS A 5 14.99 8.63 18.00
N ILE A 6 15.00 7.38 17.52
CA ILE A 6 13.80 6.62 17.14
C ILE A 6 13.82 5.31 17.91
N LEU A 7 12.74 4.99 18.63
CA LEU A 7 12.59 3.76 19.41
C LEU A 7 13.80 3.42 20.31
N GLY A 8 14.45 4.43 20.88
CA GLY A 8 15.65 4.23 21.71
C GLY A 8 16.98 4.35 20.96
N TYR A 9 17.00 4.29 19.63
CA TYR A 9 18.21 4.28 18.81
C TYR A 9 18.59 5.69 18.34
N ASN A 10 19.87 6.04 18.48
CA ASN A 10 20.41 7.30 17.96
C ASN A 10 20.67 7.17 16.46
N LEU A 11 20.07 8.05 15.67
CA LEU A 11 20.28 8.17 14.22
C LEU A 11 21.15 9.40 13.94
N PRO A 12 22.39 9.21 13.47
CA PRO A 12 23.24 10.30 13.01
C PRO A 12 22.61 11.07 11.84
N LYS A 13 23.05 12.32 11.66
CA LYS A 13 22.67 13.12 10.49
C LYS A 13 23.17 12.41 9.23
N GLY A 14 22.28 12.26 8.24
CA GLY A 14 22.62 11.66 6.95
C GLY A 14 22.34 10.16 6.85
N THR A 15 21.86 9.52 7.93
CA THR A 15 21.40 8.14 7.86
C THR A 15 20.23 8.01 6.88
N MET A 16 20.35 7.05 5.96
CA MET A 16 19.27 6.65 5.07
C MET A 16 18.26 5.81 5.85
N VAL A 17 16.98 6.17 5.73
CA VAL A 17 15.87 5.44 6.35
C VAL A 17 14.95 4.98 5.23
N LEU A 18 14.66 3.68 5.20
CA LEU A 18 13.77 3.05 4.24
C LEU A 18 12.57 2.49 4.98
N VAL A 19 11.37 2.76 4.47
CA VAL A 19 10.12 2.19 4.98
C VAL A 19 9.80 0.95 4.15
N ASN A 20 9.75 -0.21 4.77
CA ASN A 20 9.46 -1.46 4.09
C ASN A 20 7.93 -1.69 4.01
N ALA A 21 7.26 -0.95 3.12
CA ALA A 21 5.82 -1.06 2.92
C ALA A 21 5.37 -2.49 2.56
N TRP A 22 6.22 -3.24 1.85
CA TRP A 22 5.96 -4.64 1.47
C TRP A 22 5.84 -5.58 2.68
N ALA A 23 6.73 -5.43 3.66
CA ALA A 23 6.66 -6.21 4.89
C ALA A 23 5.46 -5.80 5.74
N ILE A 24 5.15 -4.50 5.81
CA ILE A 24 4.04 -3.96 6.61
C ILE A 24 2.68 -4.51 6.13
N VAL A 25 2.42 -4.49 4.83
CA VAL A 25 1.13 -4.95 4.27
C VAL A 25 0.93 -6.48 4.35
N ARG A 26 1.98 -7.23 4.71
CA ARG A 26 1.96 -8.69 4.91
C ARG A 26 2.07 -9.12 6.36
N ASP A 27 2.15 -8.17 7.28
CA ASP A 27 2.41 -8.49 8.67
C ASP A 27 1.14 -9.07 9.34
N PRO A 28 1.17 -10.31 9.84
CA PRO A 28 0.01 -10.96 10.44
C PRO A 28 -0.45 -10.29 11.74
N ARG A 29 0.34 -9.36 12.30
CA ARG A 29 -0.07 -8.54 13.45
C ARG A 29 -1.15 -7.52 13.09
N TYR A 30 -1.22 -7.12 11.82
CA TYR A 30 -2.16 -6.12 11.31
C TYR A 30 -3.18 -6.71 10.33
N TRP A 31 -2.80 -7.79 9.63
CA TRP A 31 -3.61 -8.39 8.58
C TRP A 31 -3.90 -9.86 8.87
N GLU A 32 -5.16 -10.19 9.12
CA GLU A 32 -5.62 -11.58 9.12
C GLU A 32 -5.44 -12.18 7.71
N ASP A 33 -5.02 -13.45 7.62
CA ASP A 33 -4.71 -14.12 6.35
C ASP A 33 -3.81 -13.25 5.45
N SER A 34 -2.69 -12.74 5.99
CA SER A 34 -1.90 -11.66 5.38
C SER A 34 -1.26 -12.00 4.03
N GLU A 35 -1.11 -13.28 3.71
CA GLU A 35 -0.60 -13.76 2.42
C GLU A 35 -1.72 -14.10 1.41
N GLU A 36 -2.99 -14.03 1.82
CA GLU A 36 -4.12 -14.32 0.95
C GLU A 36 -4.62 -13.07 0.22
N PHE A 37 -4.95 -13.25 -1.07
CA PHE A 37 -5.67 -12.24 -1.84
C PHE A 37 -7.14 -12.23 -1.41
N LYS A 38 -7.49 -11.30 -0.52
CA LYS A 38 -8.83 -11.16 0.08
C LYS A 38 -9.32 -9.71 -0.03
N PRO A 39 -9.85 -9.27 -1.19
CA PRO A 39 -10.32 -7.90 -1.42
C PRO A 39 -11.39 -7.43 -0.43
N GLU A 40 -12.18 -8.36 0.10
CA GLU A 40 -13.32 -8.13 0.99
C GLU A 40 -12.91 -7.38 2.25
N ARG A 41 -11.62 -7.47 2.66
CA ARG A 41 -11.08 -6.75 3.82
C ARG A 41 -11.14 -5.23 3.70
N PHE A 42 -11.34 -4.69 2.49
CA PHE A 42 -11.43 -3.26 2.24
C PHE A 42 -12.88 -2.76 2.08
N GLU A 43 -13.88 -3.65 2.02
CA GLU A 43 -15.28 -3.28 1.78
C GLU A 43 -15.90 -2.46 2.91
N SER A 44 -15.47 -2.68 4.16
CA SER A 44 -15.94 -1.92 5.32
C SER A 44 -15.49 -0.45 5.31
N GLY A 45 -14.50 -0.10 4.48
CA GLY A 45 -13.93 1.23 4.40
C GLY A 45 -13.14 1.66 5.66
N THR A 46 -12.88 0.75 6.59
CA THR A 46 -12.14 1.07 7.83
C THR A 46 -10.67 1.39 7.59
N ILE A 47 -10.07 0.80 6.54
CA ILE A 47 -8.68 1.04 6.12
C ILE A 47 -8.71 1.57 4.69
N ASN A 48 -7.93 2.60 4.40
CA ASN A 48 -7.78 3.17 3.06
C ASN A 48 -6.32 3.55 2.76
N PHE A 49 -6.03 3.91 1.51
CA PHE A 49 -4.66 4.25 1.06
C PHE A 49 -4.36 5.76 1.07
N ARG A 50 -5.12 6.59 1.80
CA ARG A 50 -4.95 8.06 1.84
C ARG A 50 -3.81 8.53 2.74
N GLY A 51 -2.99 7.61 3.23
CA GLY A 51 -1.78 7.92 3.98
C GLY A 51 -1.99 8.21 5.47
N THR A 52 -3.13 7.83 6.03
CA THR A 52 -3.43 7.88 7.48
C THR A 52 -3.37 6.53 8.17
N ASP A 53 -3.52 5.44 7.41
CA ASP A 53 -3.51 4.06 7.92
C ASP A 53 -2.12 3.46 7.64
N PHE A 54 -1.26 3.40 8.67
CA PHE A 54 0.16 3.06 8.50
C PHE A 54 0.41 1.59 8.18
N GLU A 55 -0.56 0.72 8.45
CA GLU A 55 -0.63 -0.67 8.02
C GLU A 55 -0.86 -0.80 6.51
N TYR A 56 -1.32 0.26 5.83
CA TYR A 56 -1.61 0.28 4.40
C TYR A 56 -1.12 1.56 3.69
N ILE A 57 0.15 1.56 3.31
CA ILE A 57 0.83 2.72 2.70
C ILE A 57 1.39 2.44 1.29
N PRO A 58 0.59 1.91 0.34
CA PRO A 58 1.08 1.56 -1.00
C PRO A 58 1.60 2.77 -1.78
N PHE A 59 1.15 3.98 -1.42
CA PHE A 59 1.57 5.24 -2.03
C PHE A 59 2.37 6.14 -1.08
N GLY A 60 2.87 5.57 0.02
CA GLY A 60 3.46 6.33 1.12
C GLY A 60 2.41 6.93 2.05
N ALA A 61 2.83 7.88 2.88
CA ALA A 61 1.99 8.48 3.90
C ALA A 61 2.31 9.98 4.08
N GLU A 62 1.32 10.70 4.60
CA GLU A 62 1.42 12.11 4.99
C GLU A 62 2.11 13.00 3.91
N ARG A 63 3.05 13.85 4.35
CA ARG A 63 3.71 14.90 3.55
C ARG A 63 4.54 14.38 2.37
N ARG A 64 4.82 13.09 2.32
CA ARG A 64 5.60 12.44 1.25
C ARG A 64 4.81 11.36 0.53
N MET A 65 3.49 11.34 0.70
CA MET A 65 2.62 10.52 -0.11
C MET A 65 2.77 10.91 -1.59
N TRP A 66 2.71 9.92 -2.46
CA TRP A 66 2.86 10.13 -3.89
C TRP A 66 1.73 11.03 -4.42
N PRO A 67 2.03 12.12 -5.16
CA PRO A 67 1.00 13.03 -5.63
C PRO A 67 0.12 12.46 -6.76
N GLY A 68 0.50 11.31 -7.34
CA GLY A 68 -0.20 10.69 -8.47
C GLY A 68 -1.35 9.74 -8.08
N VAL A 69 -1.71 9.64 -6.80
CA VAL A 69 -2.71 8.67 -6.30
C VAL A 69 -4.04 8.79 -7.03
N ALA A 70 -4.60 10.01 -7.13
CA ALA A 70 -5.88 10.23 -7.80
C ALA A 70 -5.84 9.84 -9.29
N PHE A 71 -4.72 10.10 -9.96
CA PHE A 71 -4.54 9.70 -11.36
C PHE A 71 -4.47 8.18 -11.51
N ALA A 72 -3.71 7.52 -10.64
CA ALA A 72 -3.58 6.06 -10.66
C ALA A 72 -4.91 5.37 -10.33
N GLU A 73 -5.66 5.88 -9.35
CA GLU A 73 -6.98 5.39 -8.97
C GLU A 73 -7.93 5.38 -10.18
N SER A 74 -8.16 6.54 -10.80
CA SER A 74 -9.04 6.63 -11.98
C SER A 74 -8.53 5.80 -13.17
N THR A 75 -7.21 5.76 -13.38
CA THR A 75 -6.63 4.97 -14.49
C THR A 75 -6.82 3.47 -14.27
N MET A 76 -6.60 2.98 -13.04
CA MET A 76 -6.78 1.56 -12.72
C MET A 76 -8.24 1.13 -12.88
N GLU A 77 -9.19 1.96 -12.43
CA GLU A 77 -10.62 1.70 -12.62
C GLU A 77 -11.00 1.60 -14.09
N ILE A 78 -10.58 2.58 -14.92
CA ILE A 78 -10.89 2.61 -16.35
C ILE A 78 -10.27 1.41 -17.07
N VAL A 79 -8.99 1.12 -16.81
CA VAL A 79 -8.28 0.00 -17.46
C VAL A 79 -8.93 -1.32 -17.07
N LEU A 80 -9.22 -1.54 -15.78
CA LEU A 80 -9.84 -2.77 -15.32
C LEU A 80 -11.24 -2.94 -15.89
N ALA A 81 -12.06 -1.88 -15.90
CA ALA A 81 -13.40 -1.92 -16.49
C ALA A 81 -13.36 -2.24 -18.00
N ALA A 82 -12.45 -1.63 -18.76
CA ALA A 82 -12.30 -1.91 -20.17
C ALA A 82 -11.85 -3.36 -20.43
N LEU A 83 -10.90 -3.86 -19.65
CA LEU A 83 -10.40 -5.24 -19.77
C LEU A 83 -11.46 -6.28 -19.43
N LEU A 84 -12.25 -6.05 -18.37
CA LEU A 84 -13.32 -6.96 -17.95
C LEU A 84 -14.55 -6.91 -18.86
N TYR A 85 -14.84 -5.77 -19.49
CA TYR A 85 -16.00 -5.63 -20.36
C TYR A 85 -15.76 -6.22 -21.76
N HIS A 86 -14.53 -6.14 -22.27
CA HIS A 86 -14.23 -6.52 -23.66
C HIS A 86 -13.64 -7.92 -23.83
N PHE A 87 -13.17 -8.57 -22.77
CA PHE A 87 -12.47 -9.84 -22.85
C PHE A 87 -12.94 -10.82 -21.76
N ASP A 88 -13.06 -12.09 -22.14
CA ASP A 88 -13.16 -13.20 -21.21
C ASP A 88 -11.76 -13.71 -20.85
N TRP A 89 -11.58 -14.08 -19.57
CA TRP A 89 -10.28 -14.47 -19.02
C TRP A 89 -10.29 -15.93 -18.59
N SER A 90 -9.20 -16.65 -18.86
CA SER A 90 -8.97 -18.01 -18.36
C SER A 90 -7.49 -18.21 -18.07
N SER A 91 -7.15 -19.11 -17.15
CA SER A 91 -5.76 -19.49 -16.93
C SER A 91 -5.26 -20.36 -18.09
N LEU A 92 -4.04 -20.08 -18.56
CA LEU A 92 -3.36 -20.97 -19.51
C LEU A 92 -2.84 -22.25 -18.85
N VAL A 93 -2.81 -22.27 -17.52
CA VAL A 93 -2.46 -23.43 -16.71
C VAL A 93 -3.77 -24.01 -16.17
N GLY A 94 -4.19 -25.12 -16.76
CA GLY A 94 -5.14 -26.06 -16.17
C GLY A 94 -4.40 -27.16 -15.43
#